data_AF-D5UR63-F1
#
_entry.id   AF-D5UR63-F1
#
_cell.length_a   1.000
_cell.length_b   1.000
_cell.length_c   1.000
_cell.angle_alpha   90.00
_cell.angle_beta   90.00
_cell.angle_gamma   90.00
#
_symmetry.space_group_name_H-M   'P 1'
#
loop_
_entity.id
_entity.type
_entity.pdbx_description
1 polymer ?
#
loop_
_entity_poly.entity_id
_entity_poly.type
_entity_poly.pdbx_seq_one_letter_code
_entity_poly.pdbx_strand_id
1 'polypeptide(L)'
;MTSPPPLPGQRPAQPDRPEGGPAQQIRPLAPPPAPTDYPNTAPDRAILHVTEQTRTYPCANCGDSLVFDPSTGGLRSPGCGSTFPVMLDRDKRIVTHPLGPTMTALYAQARSTAAPQVVDHEVVCQNCGGHTLFSGTLTAVRCPYCNTPIQRKDIQVAPARLPIDGIMPLQISDAQARSNIEAWVNSRWFAPREFKKYRVLGSFTSVYLSYYSYDAEVFTDYSGSRGERRTRRDRDGNVQTYTDWYPARGRVHDSIRQLTETANTGLDDARVRALEPWPAERAVPYTPEFVAGHLARTYDGDAAQVFEAQARPRINRIVENTVRRDIGGDEQRIHRMNPVFQSIDFVYLLMPVWLLTVTFANRPFQVFVNGVTGEVQGQRPWSAIKITVAVLLGLLVVAGGVYLYMQSQGGS
;
A
#
# COMPACT_ATOMS: atom_id res chain seq x y z
N MET A 1 -63.56 29.85 -44.43
CA MET A 1 -63.48 30.87 -43.36
C MET A 1 -62.55 30.28 -42.32
N THR A 2 -61.30 30.68 -42.19
CA THR A 2 -60.84 31.99 -41.73
C THR A 2 -59.41 32.27 -42.18
N SER A 3 -59.14 33.56 -42.39
CA SER A 3 -58.00 34.19 -43.05
C SER A 3 -56.63 34.01 -42.38
N PRO A 4 -55.51 34.23 -43.11
CA PRO A 4 -54.17 34.28 -42.53
C PRO A 4 -53.93 35.61 -41.79
N PRO A 5 -53.12 35.64 -40.71
CA PRO A 5 -52.71 36.89 -40.10
C PRO A 5 -51.45 37.50 -40.78
N PRO A 6 -51.22 38.82 -40.61
CA PRO A 6 -50.46 39.65 -41.54
C PRO A 6 -48.98 39.85 -41.17
N LEU A 7 -48.17 40.21 -42.17
CA LEU A 7 -47.00 41.09 -42.02
C LEU A 7 -47.47 42.48 -42.48
N PRO A 8 -47.19 43.60 -41.78
CA PRO A 8 -45.87 44.21 -41.81
C PRO A 8 -45.48 45.03 -40.56
N GLY A 9 -44.22 45.49 -40.54
CA GLY A 9 -43.62 46.18 -39.41
C GLY A 9 -44.11 47.60 -39.15
N GLN A 10 -43.85 48.04 -37.91
CA GLN A 10 -43.52 49.40 -37.51
C GLN A 10 -42.72 49.27 -36.20
N ARG A 11 -41.58 49.98 -36.11
CA ARG A 11 -40.76 50.04 -34.89
C ARG A 11 -41.56 50.74 -33.79
N PRO A 12 -41.66 50.19 -32.57
CA PRO A 12 -42.05 50.99 -31.43
C PRO A 12 -40.91 51.95 -31.06
N ALA A 13 -41.29 53.18 -30.75
CA ALA A 13 -40.41 54.25 -30.31
C ALA A 13 -39.60 53.86 -29.06
N GLN A 14 -38.33 54.24 -29.06
CA GLN A 14 -37.46 54.17 -27.88
C GLN A 14 -38.01 55.10 -26.77
N PRO A 15 -38.11 54.64 -25.51
CA PRO A 15 -38.18 55.55 -24.38
C PRO A 15 -36.82 56.24 -24.18
N ASP A 16 -36.89 57.52 -23.84
CA ASP A 16 -35.75 58.41 -23.61
C ASP A 16 -34.70 57.81 -22.65
N ARG A 17 -33.44 57.96 -23.05
CA ARG A 17 -32.27 57.73 -22.20
C ARG A 17 -32.24 58.78 -21.09
N PRO A 18 -32.12 58.42 -19.80
CA PRO A 18 -31.66 59.36 -18.81
C PRO A 18 -30.19 59.72 -19.07
N GLU A 19 -29.91 61.03 -19.03
CA GLU A 19 -28.61 61.63 -19.24
C GLU A 19 -27.57 61.18 -18.20
N GLY A 20 -26.35 60.99 -18.72
CA GLY A 20 -25.05 60.81 -18.09
C GLY A 20 -24.90 61.04 -16.58
N GLY A 21 -24.71 59.94 -15.84
CA GLY A 21 -23.81 59.91 -14.70
C GLY A 21 -22.36 59.65 -15.17
N PRO A 22 -21.33 60.16 -14.46
CA PRO A 22 -19.94 60.05 -14.92
C PRO A 22 -19.53 58.59 -15.06
N ALA A 23 -18.90 58.26 -16.19
CA ALA A 23 -18.37 56.94 -16.48
C ALA A 23 -17.37 56.51 -15.39
N GLN A 24 -17.75 55.54 -14.56
CA GLN A 24 -16.79 54.80 -13.77
C GLN A 24 -15.93 54.00 -14.74
N GLN A 25 -14.68 54.43 -14.91
CA GLN A 25 -13.66 53.65 -15.57
C GLN A 25 -13.55 52.30 -14.86
N ILE A 26 -14.07 51.25 -15.50
CA ILE A 26 -13.77 49.88 -15.11
C ILE A 26 -12.27 49.71 -15.34
N ARG A 27 -11.50 49.76 -14.25
CA ARG A 27 -10.07 49.41 -14.28
C ARG A 27 -9.97 47.99 -14.82
N PRO A 28 -9.16 47.73 -15.86
CA PRO A 28 -8.87 46.36 -16.25
C PRO A 28 -8.34 45.62 -15.03
N LEU A 29 -8.91 44.44 -14.75
CA LEU A 29 -8.42 43.55 -13.71
C LEU A 29 -6.92 43.34 -13.99
N ALA A 30 -6.07 43.69 -13.03
CA ALA A 30 -4.65 43.46 -13.18
C ALA A 30 -4.42 41.97 -13.47
N PRO A 31 -3.55 41.62 -14.45
CA PRO A 31 -3.19 40.22 -14.66
C PRO A 31 -2.66 39.65 -13.33
N PRO A 32 -2.92 38.36 -13.04
CA PRO A 32 -2.43 37.74 -11.82
C PRO A 32 -0.91 37.97 -11.72
N PRO A 33 -0.38 38.26 -10.52
CA PRO A 33 1.04 38.51 -10.37
C PRO A 33 1.81 37.32 -10.94
N ALA A 34 2.79 37.62 -11.80
CA ALA A 34 3.75 36.62 -12.26
C ALA A 34 4.33 35.90 -11.05
N PRO A 35 4.55 34.57 -11.12
CA PRO A 35 5.10 33.82 -9.99
C PRO A 35 6.39 34.48 -9.55
N THR A 36 6.36 35.08 -8.36
CA THR A 36 7.52 35.71 -7.73
C THR A 36 8.57 34.64 -7.48
N ASP A 37 9.80 34.97 -7.88
CA ASP A 37 11.01 34.17 -7.72
C ASP A 37 11.04 33.41 -6.39
N TYR A 38 10.91 32.08 -6.47
CA TYR A 38 11.33 31.19 -5.39
C TYR A 38 12.84 30.97 -5.50
N PRO A 39 13.60 31.06 -4.40
CA PRO A 39 15.04 30.93 -4.44
C PRO A 39 15.45 29.50 -4.85
N ASN A 40 16.20 29.40 -5.94
CA ASN A 40 17.17 28.35 -6.28
C ASN A 40 16.76 26.89 -6.04
N THR A 41 15.53 26.52 -6.40
CA THR A 41 15.14 25.14 -6.67
C THR A 41 15.10 24.99 -8.19
N ALA A 42 15.76 23.97 -8.75
CA ALA A 42 15.63 23.71 -10.19
C ALA A 42 14.14 23.57 -10.53
N PRO A 43 13.67 24.15 -11.66
CA PRO A 43 12.25 24.20 -11.96
C PRO A 43 11.65 22.80 -11.95
N ASP A 44 10.53 22.63 -11.22
CA ASP A 44 9.76 21.39 -11.22
C ASP A 44 9.51 20.99 -12.68
N ARG A 45 9.96 19.78 -13.05
CA ARG A 45 9.84 19.26 -14.43
C ARG A 45 8.40 18.86 -14.77
N ALA A 46 7.50 18.91 -13.79
CA ALA A 46 6.10 18.60 -13.99
C ALA A 46 5.42 19.67 -14.86
N ILE A 47 4.66 19.20 -15.86
CA ILE A 47 3.55 19.99 -16.41
C ILE A 47 2.32 19.72 -15.54
N LEU A 48 1.74 20.81 -15.03
CA LEU A 48 0.52 20.78 -14.22
C LEU A 48 -0.69 21.09 -15.10
N HIS A 49 -1.63 20.15 -15.15
CA HIS A 49 -2.86 20.28 -15.91
C HIS A 49 -3.96 20.77 -14.97
N VAL A 50 -4.14 22.09 -14.91
CA VAL A 50 -5.00 22.75 -13.93
C VAL A 50 -6.46 22.30 -14.04
N THR A 51 -6.99 22.18 -15.25
CA THR A 51 -8.38 21.74 -15.49
C THR A 51 -8.63 20.33 -14.97
N GLU A 52 -7.70 19.42 -15.24
CA GLU A 52 -7.80 18.01 -14.86
C GLU A 52 -7.29 17.72 -13.44
N GLN A 53 -6.74 18.72 -12.75
CA GLN A 53 -6.03 18.55 -11.47
C GLN A 53 -4.98 17.43 -11.51
N THR A 54 -4.29 17.27 -12.64
CA THR A 54 -3.29 16.21 -12.85
C THR A 54 -1.90 16.76 -13.13
N ARG A 55 -0.90 15.89 -13.07
CA ARG A 55 0.48 16.19 -13.43
C ARG A 55 1.09 15.11 -14.31
N THR A 56 2.02 15.53 -15.17
CA THR A 56 2.81 14.66 -16.07
C THR A 56 4.24 15.18 -16.14
N TYR A 57 5.20 14.34 -16.52
CA TYR A 57 6.63 14.70 -16.59
C TYR A 57 7.16 14.50 -18.02
N PRO A 58 7.08 15.49 -18.93
CA PRO A 58 7.64 15.34 -20.28
C PRO A 58 9.17 15.42 -20.28
N CYS A 59 9.81 14.67 -21.16
CA CYS A 59 11.25 14.71 -21.36
C CYS A 59 11.66 15.96 -22.16
N ALA A 60 12.59 16.74 -21.62
CA ALA A 60 13.10 17.93 -22.31
C ALA A 60 13.82 17.63 -23.64
N ASN A 61 14.31 16.40 -23.84
CA ASN A 61 15.08 16.04 -25.05
C ASN A 61 14.21 15.49 -26.19
N CYS A 62 13.10 14.83 -25.89
CA CYS A 62 12.29 14.14 -26.92
C CYS A 62 10.77 14.28 -26.75
N GLY A 63 10.29 14.92 -25.68
CA GLY A 63 8.86 15.09 -25.40
C GLY A 63 8.16 13.88 -24.78
N ASP A 64 8.75 12.68 -24.81
CA ASP A 64 8.15 11.48 -24.22
C ASP A 64 8.02 11.58 -22.69
N SER A 65 7.08 10.87 -22.10
CA SER A 65 6.83 10.92 -20.66
C SER A 65 7.91 10.20 -19.86
N LEU A 66 8.53 10.92 -18.94
CA LEU A 66 9.46 10.40 -17.95
C LEU A 66 8.75 9.46 -16.95
N VAL A 67 9.47 8.42 -16.58
CA VAL A 67 9.06 7.39 -15.62
C VAL A 67 10.18 7.22 -14.59
N PHE A 68 9.83 6.99 -13.33
CA PHE A 68 10.83 6.66 -12.33
C PHE A 68 11.47 5.30 -12.65
N ASP A 69 12.80 5.24 -12.76
CA ASP A 69 13.56 4.03 -13.03
C ASP A 69 14.39 3.65 -11.80
N PRO A 70 14.02 2.57 -11.09
CA PRO A 70 14.75 2.04 -9.94
C PRO A 70 16.25 1.86 -10.20
N SER A 71 16.61 1.50 -11.43
CA SER A 71 17.99 1.23 -11.84
C SER A 71 18.88 2.47 -11.77
N THR A 72 18.29 3.65 -12.00
CA THR A 72 19.02 4.94 -11.99
C THR A 72 18.76 5.73 -10.71
N GLY A 73 17.73 5.37 -9.94
CA GLY A 73 17.22 6.18 -8.83
C GLY A 73 16.63 7.53 -9.28
N GLY A 74 16.36 7.68 -10.58
CA GLY A 74 15.95 8.92 -11.23
C GLY A 74 14.78 8.73 -12.18
N LEU A 75 14.37 9.81 -12.83
CA LEU A 75 13.44 9.78 -13.95
C LEU A 75 14.18 9.39 -15.23
N ARG A 76 13.63 8.46 -16.00
CA ARG A 76 14.15 8.01 -17.30
C ARG A 76 13.08 8.13 -18.38
N SER A 77 13.47 8.63 -19.54
CA SER A 77 12.62 8.64 -20.74
C SER A 77 12.66 7.26 -21.44
N PRO A 78 11.52 6.59 -21.65
CA PRO A 78 11.46 5.36 -22.45
C PRO A 78 11.83 5.59 -23.92
N GLY A 79 11.48 6.74 -24.49
CA GLY A 79 11.75 7.08 -25.90
C GLY A 79 13.23 7.31 -26.22
N CYS A 80 13.89 8.24 -25.52
CA CYS A 80 15.28 8.61 -25.83
C CYS A 80 16.33 8.10 -24.83
N GLY A 81 15.91 7.47 -23.72
CA GLY A 81 16.81 6.95 -22.69
C GLY A 81 17.44 8.00 -21.76
N SER A 82 17.17 9.29 -21.95
CA SER A 82 17.71 10.35 -21.10
C SER A 82 17.27 10.19 -19.65
N THR A 83 18.20 10.42 -18.73
CA THR A 83 17.99 10.28 -17.28
C THR A 83 18.11 11.61 -16.56
N PHE A 84 17.29 11.80 -15.54
CA PHE A 84 17.26 13.01 -14.73
C PHE A 84 17.13 12.65 -13.26
N PRO A 85 17.85 13.31 -12.33
CA PRO A 85 17.73 13.01 -10.90
C PRO A 85 16.36 13.43 -10.37
N VAL A 86 15.81 12.69 -9.39
CA VAL A 86 14.64 13.12 -8.61
C VAL A 86 15.01 14.36 -7.79
N MET A 87 14.13 15.34 -7.79
CA MET A 87 14.24 16.56 -7.02
C MET A 87 13.68 16.33 -5.62
N LEU A 88 14.59 16.11 -4.68
CA LEU A 88 14.26 16.06 -3.26
C LEU A 88 14.44 17.45 -2.64
N ASP A 89 13.40 17.92 -1.95
CA ASP A 89 13.51 19.06 -1.06
C ASP A 89 14.36 18.66 0.15
N ARG A 90 15.54 19.29 0.27
CA ARG A 90 16.51 19.00 1.34
C ARG A 90 16.06 19.48 2.72
N ASP A 91 15.04 20.33 2.79
CA ASP A 91 14.49 20.85 4.05
C ASP A 91 13.27 20.05 4.49
N LYS A 92 12.59 19.38 3.56
CA LYS A 92 11.47 18.49 3.87
C LYS A 92 11.93 17.28 4.69
N ARG A 93 11.16 16.92 5.71
CA ARG A 93 11.35 15.71 6.54
C ARG A 93 10.07 14.90 6.55
N ILE A 94 10.21 13.59 6.80
CA ILE A 94 9.06 12.75 7.10
C ILE A 94 8.52 13.17 8.46
N VAL A 95 7.24 13.48 8.53
CA VAL A 95 6.57 13.96 9.74
C VAL A 95 5.86 12.81 10.42
N THR A 96 6.00 12.73 11.74
CA THR A 96 5.28 11.79 12.60
C THR A 96 4.11 12.50 13.26
N HIS A 97 2.95 11.85 13.30
CA HIS A 97 1.69 12.42 13.75
C HIS A 97 1.10 11.65 14.94
N PRO A 98 0.58 12.33 15.97
CA PRO A 98 -0.13 11.66 17.06
C PRO A 98 -1.50 11.18 16.59
N LEU A 99 -1.80 9.88 16.74
CA LEU A 99 -2.97 9.24 16.13
C LEU A 99 -4.30 9.89 16.55
N GLY A 100 -4.55 10.02 17.86
CA GLY A 100 -5.82 10.51 18.38
C GLY A 100 -6.15 11.95 17.96
N PRO A 101 -5.29 12.94 18.27
CA PRO A 101 -5.51 14.33 17.89
C PRO A 101 -5.62 14.52 16.37
N THR A 102 -4.75 13.89 15.58
CA THR A 102 -4.75 14.02 14.12
C THR A 102 -6.04 13.49 13.51
N MET A 103 -6.49 12.29 13.92
CA MET A 103 -7.74 11.71 13.41
C MET A 103 -8.97 12.51 13.87
N THR A 104 -8.96 13.05 15.08
CA THR A 104 -10.03 13.92 15.57
C THR A 104 -10.16 15.18 14.70
N ALA A 105 -9.05 15.85 14.41
CA ALA A 105 -9.02 17.02 13.54
C ALA A 105 -9.48 16.67 12.10
N LEU A 106 -9.00 15.56 11.55
CA LEU A 106 -9.37 15.10 10.21
C LEU A 106 -10.88 14.83 10.09
N TYR A 107 -11.47 14.14 11.07
CA TYR A 107 -12.91 13.88 11.07
C TYR A 107 -13.74 15.14 11.29
N ALA A 108 -13.25 16.12 12.04
CA ALA A 108 -13.91 17.42 12.17
C ALA A 108 -13.92 18.16 10.82
N GLN A 109 -12.77 18.19 10.12
CA GLN A 109 -12.64 18.80 8.79
C GLN A 109 -13.51 18.11 7.73
N ALA A 110 -13.62 16.78 7.79
CA ALA A 110 -14.48 16.00 6.90
C ALA A 110 -15.97 16.29 7.09
N ARG A 111 -16.41 16.65 8.31
CA ARG A 111 -17.80 17.04 8.61
C ARG A 111 -18.11 18.48 8.21
N SER A 112 -17.14 19.39 8.31
CA SER A 112 -17.32 20.81 8.00
C SER A 112 -17.22 21.12 6.51
N THR A 113 -16.41 20.36 5.79
CA THR A 113 -16.35 20.43 4.34
C THR A 113 -17.53 19.62 3.78
N ALA A 114 -18.26 20.12 2.79
CA ALA A 114 -19.08 19.27 1.92
C ALA A 114 -18.13 18.42 1.06
N ALA A 115 -17.31 17.60 1.73
CA ALA A 115 -16.16 16.95 1.15
C ALA A 115 -16.69 16.07 0.02
N PRO A 116 -16.16 16.22 -1.21
CA PRO A 116 -16.38 15.20 -2.21
C PRO A 116 -15.96 13.89 -1.55
N GLN A 117 -16.94 12.99 -1.40
CA GLN A 117 -16.68 11.58 -1.19
C GLN A 117 -15.71 11.13 -2.30
N VAL A 118 -15.11 9.95 -2.18
CA VAL A 118 -14.36 9.38 -3.29
C VAL A 118 -15.35 9.13 -4.44
N VAL A 119 -15.53 10.15 -5.27
CA VAL A 119 -16.29 10.12 -6.50
C VAL A 119 -15.28 9.74 -7.56
N ASP A 120 -15.63 8.75 -8.35
CA ASP A 120 -14.88 8.43 -9.55
C ASP A 120 -14.60 9.71 -10.32
N HIS A 121 -13.33 9.96 -10.62
CA HIS A 121 -12.91 11.19 -11.27
C HIS A 121 -12.38 10.82 -12.64
N GLU A 122 -13.14 11.21 -13.65
CA GLU A 122 -12.70 11.08 -15.02
C GLU A 122 -11.68 12.18 -15.32
N VAL A 123 -10.54 11.77 -15.90
CA VAL A 123 -9.49 12.66 -16.37
C VAL A 123 -9.34 12.52 -17.87
N VAL A 124 -9.34 13.63 -18.59
CA VAL A 124 -8.96 13.66 -20.01
C VAL A 124 -7.45 13.72 -20.12
N CYS A 125 -6.85 12.70 -20.75
CA CYS A 125 -5.41 12.65 -20.96
C CYS A 125 -4.95 13.80 -21.86
N GLN A 126 -4.11 14.69 -21.33
CA GLN A 126 -3.64 15.87 -22.05
C GLN A 126 -2.63 15.57 -23.16
N ASN A 127 -2.20 14.30 -23.31
CA ASN A 127 -1.33 13.87 -24.40
C ASN A 127 -2.12 13.32 -25.61
N CYS A 128 -3.17 12.51 -25.39
CA CYS A 128 -3.91 11.84 -26.48
C CYS A 128 -5.43 12.12 -26.52
N GLY A 129 -5.98 12.84 -25.54
CA GLY A 129 -7.42 13.09 -25.42
C GLY A 129 -8.25 11.91 -24.87
N GLY A 130 -7.63 10.77 -24.53
CA GLY A 130 -8.33 9.60 -23.99
C GLY A 130 -8.83 9.81 -22.56
N HIS A 131 -10.06 9.38 -22.27
CA HIS A 131 -10.69 9.50 -20.95
C HIS A 131 -10.24 8.37 -20.03
N THR A 132 -9.67 8.72 -18.88
CA THR A 132 -9.15 7.77 -17.87
C THR A 132 -9.91 7.96 -16.56
N LEU A 133 -10.58 6.92 -16.09
CA LEU A 133 -11.31 6.97 -14.82
C LEU A 133 -10.39 6.63 -13.65
N PHE A 134 -10.30 7.54 -12.68
CA PHE A 134 -9.71 7.28 -11.37
C PHE A 134 -10.82 6.89 -10.40
N SER A 135 -10.91 5.59 -10.10
CA SER A 135 -11.91 5.06 -9.18
C SER A 135 -11.30 4.69 -7.83
N GLY A 136 -12.13 4.81 -6.80
CA GLY A 136 -11.74 4.47 -5.44
C GLY A 136 -10.46 5.19 -5.01
N THR A 137 -9.47 4.40 -4.58
CA THR A 137 -8.22 4.95 -4.04
C THR A 137 -7.12 5.17 -5.07
N LEU A 138 -7.38 5.00 -6.37
CA LEU A 138 -6.36 5.19 -7.41
C LEU A 138 -5.93 6.66 -7.50
N THR A 139 -4.62 6.93 -7.44
CA THR A 139 -4.05 8.28 -7.51
C THR A 139 -3.03 8.47 -8.63
N ALA A 140 -2.39 7.40 -9.08
CA ALA A 140 -1.52 7.41 -10.26
C ALA A 140 -1.75 6.16 -11.10
N VAL A 141 -1.81 6.34 -12.42
CA VAL A 141 -1.98 5.25 -13.39
C VAL A 141 -1.40 5.67 -14.75
N ARG A 142 -1.11 4.69 -15.61
CA ARG A 142 -0.82 4.98 -17.01
C ARG A 142 -2.12 5.08 -17.80
N CYS A 143 -2.23 6.07 -18.68
CA CYS A 143 -3.34 6.21 -19.60
C CYS A 143 -3.49 4.92 -20.43
N PRO A 144 -4.67 4.28 -20.45
CA PRO A 144 -4.84 3.01 -21.18
C PRO A 144 -4.76 3.18 -22.70
N TYR A 145 -4.84 4.41 -23.22
CA TYR A 145 -4.81 4.70 -24.66
C TYR A 145 -3.39 4.91 -25.19
N CYS A 146 -2.54 5.63 -24.44
CA CYS A 146 -1.22 6.05 -24.92
C CYS A 146 -0.09 5.85 -23.90
N ASN A 147 -0.37 5.21 -22.77
CA ASN A 147 0.60 4.88 -21.72
C ASN A 147 1.22 6.09 -20.97
N THR A 148 0.76 7.32 -21.24
CA THR A 148 1.16 8.53 -20.49
C THR A 148 0.92 8.33 -18.98
N PRO A 149 1.93 8.50 -18.11
CA PRO A 149 1.75 8.47 -16.66
C PRO A 149 0.97 9.69 -16.17
N ILE A 150 -0.24 9.46 -15.65
CA ILE A 150 -1.13 10.50 -15.12
C ILE A 150 -1.17 10.35 -13.60
N GLN A 151 -1.00 11.46 -12.88
CA GLN A 151 -1.13 11.49 -11.43
C GLN A 151 -2.08 12.59 -10.98
N ARG A 152 -2.93 12.28 -10.01
CA ARG A 152 -3.86 13.20 -9.36
C ARG A 152 -3.13 14.10 -8.37
N LYS A 153 -3.31 15.41 -8.48
CA LYS A 153 -2.70 16.41 -7.60
C LYS A 153 -3.59 16.76 -6.41
N ASP A 154 -4.90 16.76 -6.62
CA ASP A 154 -5.90 17.19 -5.64
C ASP A 154 -5.94 16.30 -4.38
N ILE A 155 -5.59 15.01 -4.50
CA ILE A 155 -5.61 14.08 -3.37
C ILE A 155 -4.63 14.48 -2.25
N GLN A 156 -3.46 15.04 -2.61
CA GLN A 156 -2.45 15.45 -1.61
C GLN A 156 -2.81 16.74 -0.87
N VAL A 157 -3.71 17.53 -1.42
CA VAL A 157 -4.15 18.81 -0.85
C VAL A 157 -5.59 18.76 -0.37
N ALA A 158 -6.23 17.59 -0.43
CA ALA A 158 -7.60 17.40 -0.02
C ALA A 158 -7.71 17.61 1.51
N PRO A 159 -8.52 18.57 1.98
CA PRO A 159 -8.52 18.98 3.38
C PRO A 159 -9.00 17.88 4.34
N ALA A 160 -9.81 16.94 3.85
CA ALA A 160 -10.34 15.82 4.61
C ALA A 160 -9.57 14.50 4.38
N ARG A 161 -8.31 14.58 3.92
CA ARG A 161 -7.43 13.43 3.70
C ARG A 161 -6.06 13.66 4.33
N LEU A 162 -5.43 12.56 4.77
CA LEU A 162 -4.05 12.60 5.22
C LEU A 162 -3.12 12.78 4.01
N PRO A 163 -2.22 13.79 4.01
CA PRO A 163 -1.19 13.91 2.99
C PRO A 163 -0.13 12.82 3.17
N ILE A 164 0.53 12.40 2.09
CA ILE A 164 1.61 11.43 2.16
C ILE A 164 2.84 12.11 2.79
N ASP A 165 3.35 11.55 3.88
CA ASP A 165 4.55 12.06 4.55
C ASP A 165 5.82 11.61 3.81
N GLY A 166 5.89 10.31 3.53
CA GLY A 166 7.07 9.66 2.98
C GLY A 166 6.77 8.61 1.92
N ILE A 167 7.82 8.22 1.22
CA ILE A 167 7.78 7.16 0.21
C ILE A 167 9.05 6.35 0.31
N MET A 168 8.93 5.05 0.12
CA MET A 168 10.07 4.17 -0.03
C MET A 168 10.39 4.06 -1.53
N PRO A 169 11.54 4.59 -2.01
CA PRO A 169 11.86 4.52 -3.43
C PRO A 169 11.93 3.07 -3.90
N LEU A 170 11.29 2.75 -5.02
CA LEU A 170 11.40 1.44 -5.64
C LEU A 170 12.87 1.18 -6.03
N GLN A 171 13.44 0.07 -5.56
CA GLN A 171 14.85 -0.29 -5.82
C GLN A 171 14.97 -1.49 -6.77
N ILE A 172 13.98 -2.39 -6.74
CA ILE A 172 13.95 -3.55 -7.62
C ILE A 172 13.36 -3.14 -8.97
N SER A 173 14.16 -3.27 -10.04
CA SER A 173 13.73 -3.02 -11.42
C SER A 173 12.69 -4.03 -11.91
N ASP A 174 11.95 -3.70 -12.98
CA ASP A 174 10.99 -4.63 -13.63
C ASP A 174 11.66 -5.96 -13.99
N ALA A 175 12.85 -5.91 -14.58
CA ALA A 175 13.60 -7.09 -14.99
C ALA A 175 13.99 -7.98 -13.79
N GLN A 176 14.48 -7.38 -12.69
CA GLN A 176 14.80 -8.11 -11.47
C GLN A 176 13.55 -8.71 -10.83
N ALA A 177 12.45 -7.97 -10.74
CA ALA A 177 11.22 -8.47 -10.17
C ALA A 177 10.64 -9.65 -10.97
N ARG A 178 10.69 -9.59 -12.31
CA ARG A 178 10.33 -10.74 -13.16
C ARG A 178 11.20 -11.96 -12.91
N SER A 179 12.52 -11.75 -12.77
CA SER A 179 13.47 -12.82 -12.46
C SER A 179 13.20 -13.45 -11.08
N ASN A 180 12.91 -12.63 -10.06
CA ASN A 180 12.59 -13.12 -8.72
C ASN A 180 11.30 -13.95 -8.72
N ILE A 181 10.27 -13.49 -9.44
CA ILE A 181 9.04 -14.26 -9.63
C ILE A 181 9.34 -15.56 -10.38
N GLU A 182 10.20 -15.55 -11.40
CA GLU A 182 10.55 -16.74 -12.16
C GLU A 182 11.20 -17.81 -11.28
N ALA A 183 12.18 -17.40 -10.48
CA ALA A 183 12.82 -18.27 -9.50
C ALA A 183 11.80 -18.82 -8.50
N TRP A 184 10.93 -17.97 -7.96
CA TRP A 184 9.89 -18.35 -7.02
C TRP A 184 8.90 -19.36 -7.62
N VAL A 185 8.36 -19.09 -8.82
CA VAL A 185 7.43 -19.99 -9.52
C VAL A 185 8.10 -21.34 -9.81
N ASN A 186 9.37 -21.32 -10.24
CA ASN A 186 10.09 -22.53 -10.59
C ASN A 186 10.38 -23.44 -9.39
N SER A 187 10.59 -22.87 -8.20
CA SER A 187 10.76 -23.63 -6.96
C SER A 187 9.50 -24.38 -6.49
N ARG A 188 8.31 -24.08 -7.04
CA ARG A 188 7.05 -24.70 -6.61
C ARG A 188 6.80 -26.03 -7.33
N TRP A 189 7.28 -27.14 -6.74
CA TRP A 189 7.16 -28.49 -7.34
C TRP A 189 5.73 -28.89 -7.71
N PHE A 190 4.76 -28.62 -6.83
CA PHE A 190 3.34 -28.97 -7.02
C PHE A 190 2.52 -27.94 -7.83
N ALA A 191 3.14 -26.90 -8.39
CA ALA A 191 2.44 -25.99 -9.27
C ALA A 191 2.18 -26.64 -10.66
N PRO A 192 0.99 -26.45 -11.28
CA PRO A 192 0.72 -26.83 -12.67
C PRO A 192 1.74 -26.26 -13.66
N ARG A 193 1.94 -26.92 -14.81
CA ARG A 193 2.88 -26.44 -15.83
C ARG A 193 2.38 -25.15 -16.50
N GLU A 194 1.07 -24.99 -16.59
CA GLU A 194 0.37 -23.83 -17.15
C GLU A 194 0.62 -22.59 -16.29
N PHE A 195 0.68 -22.75 -14.96
CA PHE A 195 1.04 -21.66 -14.05
C PHE A 195 2.47 -21.15 -14.30
N LYS A 196 3.38 -22.01 -14.79
CA LYS A 196 4.73 -21.59 -15.18
C LYS A 196 4.75 -20.74 -16.47
N LYS A 197 3.65 -20.67 -17.23
CA LYS A 197 3.49 -19.77 -18.39
C LYS A 197 3.00 -18.37 -18.01
N TYR A 198 3.11 -17.98 -16.74
CA TYR A 198 2.64 -16.69 -16.23
C TYR A 198 3.19 -15.48 -16.99
N ARG A 199 4.40 -15.57 -17.58
CA ARG A 199 5.02 -14.48 -18.36
C ARG A 199 4.18 -14.03 -19.56
N VAL A 200 3.31 -14.89 -20.09
CA VAL A 200 2.46 -14.61 -21.26
C VAL A 200 1.02 -14.26 -20.85
N LEU A 201 0.56 -14.79 -19.72
CA LEU A 201 -0.85 -14.77 -19.32
C LEU A 201 -1.16 -13.84 -18.15
N GLY A 202 -0.13 -13.31 -17.49
CA GLY A 202 -0.28 -12.50 -16.29
C GLY A 202 -0.20 -11.01 -16.57
N SER A 203 -0.96 -10.23 -15.80
CA SER A 203 -0.76 -8.78 -15.69
C SER A 203 0.32 -8.50 -14.66
N PHE A 204 1.37 -7.78 -15.05
CA PHE A 204 2.50 -7.42 -14.20
C PHE A 204 2.63 -5.92 -14.09
N THR A 205 2.57 -5.39 -12.87
CA THR A 205 2.63 -3.95 -12.62
C THR A 205 3.29 -3.64 -11.29
N SER A 206 3.97 -2.51 -11.23
CA SER A 206 4.43 -1.89 -9.98
C SER A 206 3.29 -1.08 -9.36
N VAL A 207 3.06 -1.26 -8.06
CA VAL A 207 2.06 -0.54 -7.28
C VAL A 207 2.70 0.05 -6.03
N TYR A 208 2.53 1.34 -5.81
CA TYR A 208 2.72 1.97 -4.52
C TYR A 208 1.45 1.83 -3.70
N LEU A 209 1.54 1.09 -2.60
CA LEU A 209 0.48 0.90 -1.64
C LEU A 209 0.66 1.85 -0.45
N SER A 210 -0.45 2.27 0.12
CA SER A 210 -0.50 3.06 1.34
C SER A 210 -0.22 2.18 2.55
N TYR A 211 0.69 2.63 3.40
CA TYR A 211 1.02 2.02 4.67
C TYR A 211 1.02 3.07 5.78
N TYR A 212 0.67 2.65 6.99
CA TYR A 212 0.97 3.39 8.20
C TYR A 212 2.08 2.67 8.95
N SER A 213 3.07 3.44 9.40
CA SER A 213 4.12 2.97 10.30
C SER A 213 3.80 3.52 11.68
N TYR A 214 3.46 2.65 12.63
CA TYR A 214 3.09 3.04 13.99
C TYR A 214 4.25 2.88 14.97
N ASP A 215 4.38 3.88 15.82
CA ASP A 215 5.18 3.85 17.04
C ASP A 215 4.22 3.90 18.23
N ALA A 216 4.43 3.04 19.23
CA ALA A 216 3.57 2.99 20.40
C ALA A 216 4.34 2.71 21.68
N GLU A 217 3.94 3.37 22.77
CA GLU A 217 4.42 3.09 24.12
C GLU A 217 3.31 2.41 24.92
N VAL A 218 3.56 1.18 25.36
CA VAL A 218 2.55 0.36 26.05
C VAL A 218 3.04 -0.09 27.41
N PHE A 219 2.30 0.28 28.45
CA PHE A 219 2.52 -0.18 29.82
C PHE A 219 1.46 -1.19 30.19
N THR A 220 1.88 -2.35 30.68
CA THR A 220 0.97 -3.46 30.95
C THR A 220 1.17 -3.99 32.35
N ASP A 221 0.16 -3.81 33.20
CA ASP A 221 0.04 -4.51 34.46
C ASP A 221 -0.55 -5.91 34.22
N TYR A 222 0.02 -6.93 34.85
CA TYR A 222 -0.44 -8.31 34.68
C TYR A 222 -0.44 -9.11 35.99
N SER A 223 -1.26 -10.16 36.01
CA SER A 223 -1.20 -11.24 36.99
C SER A 223 -1.35 -12.60 36.31
N GLY A 224 -0.70 -13.61 36.87
CA GLY A 224 -0.55 -14.91 36.25
C GLY A 224 0.02 -15.97 37.18
N SER A 225 0.52 -17.05 36.59
CA SER A 225 1.22 -18.11 37.29
C SER A 225 2.40 -18.60 36.47
N ARG A 226 3.51 -18.82 37.15
CA ARG A 226 4.72 -19.46 36.65
C ARG A 226 4.64 -20.95 36.96
N GLY A 227 4.72 -21.77 35.92
CA GLY A 227 4.78 -23.23 36.02
C GLY A 227 6.23 -23.69 35.97
N GLU A 228 6.67 -24.46 36.97
CA GLU A 228 7.96 -25.15 36.96
C GLU A 228 7.73 -26.65 36.80
N ARG A 229 8.36 -27.26 35.79
CA ARG A 229 8.21 -28.67 35.50
C ARG A 229 9.07 -29.48 36.46
N ARG A 230 8.46 -30.41 37.17
CA ARG A 230 9.10 -31.32 38.11
C ARG A 230 8.84 -32.76 37.70
N THR A 231 9.86 -33.59 37.85
CA THR A 231 9.74 -35.03 37.63
C THR A 231 9.82 -35.75 38.96
N ARG A 232 8.86 -36.64 39.23
CA ARG A 232 8.89 -37.53 40.40
C ARG A 232 8.79 -38.98 39.93
N ARG A 233 9.61 -39.84 40.52
CA ARG A 233 9.53 -41.28 40.32
C ARG A 233 8.49 -41.86 41.29
N ASP A 234 7.54 -42.63 40.78
CA ASP A 234 6.57 -43.35 41.62
C ASP A 234 7.22 -44.57 42.30
N ARG A 235 6.45 -45.29 43.12
CA ARG A 235 6.93 -46.50 43.81
C ARG A 235 7.22 -47.67 42.86
N ASP A 236 6.67 -47.63 41.65
CA ASP A 236 6.80 -48.66 40.63
C ASP A 236 7.92 -48.34 39.62
N GLY A 237 8.62 -47.21 39.79
CA GLY A 237 9.76 -46.79 38.98
C GLY A 237 9.42 -45.87 37.80
N ASN A 238 8.15 -45.56 37.55
CA ASN A 238 7.74 -44.71 36.44
C ASN A 238 8.02 -43.23 36.75
N VAL A 239 8.49 -42.49 35.74
CA VAL A 239 8.73 -41.05 35.85
C VAL A 239 7.47 -40.30 35.46
N GLN A 240 6.87 -39.61 36.43
CA GLN A 240 5.71 -38.73 36.25
C GLN A 240 6.20 -37.27 36.18
N THR A 241 5.70 -36.52 35.20
CA THR A 241 5.98 -35.08 35.07
C THR A 241 4.77 -34.29 35.55
N TYR A 242 4.97 -33.36 36.48
CA TYR A 242 3.94 -32.45 36.97
C TYR A 242 4.46 -31.01 36.94
N THR A 243 3.55 -30.03 36.99
CA THR A 243 3.89 -28.61 36.93
C THR A 243 3.48 -27.94 38.23
N ASP A 244 4.47 -27.45 38.99
CA ASP A 244 4.25 -26.64 40.20
C ASP A 244 3.94 -25.20 39.80
N TRP A 245 2.80 -24.67 40.25
CA TRP A 245 2.34 -23.32 39.90
C TRP A 245 2.58 -22.34 41.03
N TYR A 246 3.31 -21.27 40.73
CA TYR A 246 3.58 -20.16 41.63
C TYR A 246 2.91 -18.88 41.12
N PRO A 247 2.30 -18.05 41.99
CA PRO A 247 1.70 -16.80 41.58
C PRO A 247 2.76 -15.84 41.02
N ALA A 248 2.45 -15.17 39.92
CA ALA A 248 3.28 -14.16 39.31
C ALA A 248 2.47 -12.88 39.08
N ARG A 249 3.09 -11.71 39.29
CA ARG A 249 2.51 -10.40 39.01
C ARG A 249 3.64 -9.45 38.67
N GLY A 250 3.37 -8.52 37.78
CA GLY A 250 4.37 -7.56 37.35
C GLY A 250 3.79 -6.46 36.48
N ARG A 251 4.70 -5.59 36.05
CA ARG A 251 4.44 -4.55 35.07
C ARG A 251 5.53 -4.63 34.03
N VAL A 252 5.13 -4.72 32.76
CA VAL A 252 6.04 -4.66 31.62
C VAL A 252 5.81 -3.37 30.83
N HIS A 253 6.85 -2.95 30.14
CA HIS A 253 6.84 -1.81 29.24
C HIS A 253 7.36 -2.29 27.89
N ASP A 254 6.54 -2.11 26.85
CA ASP A 254 6.88 -2.42 25.48
C ASP A 254 6.93 -1.13 24.66
N SER A 255 8.07 -0.88 24.03
CA SER A 255 8.27 0.21 23.06
C SER A 255 8.22 -0.39 21.66
N ILE A 256 7.13 -0.10 20.95
CA ILE A 256 6.91 -0.56 19.58
C ILE A 256 7.41 0.52 18.63
N ARG A 257 8.21 0.10 17.65
CA ARG A 257 8.78 0.98 16.63
C ARG A 257 8.54 0.42 15.25
N GLN A 258 8.16 1.31 14.35
CA GLN A 258 8.01 1.06 12.91
C GLN A 258 7.14 -0.16 12.60
N LEU A 259 6.05 -0.35 13.35
CA LEU A 259 5.09 -1.40 13.05
C LEU A 259 4.28 -0.98 11.82
N THR A 260 4.58 -1.59 10.69
CA THR A 260 3.94 -1.29 9.42
C THR A 260 2.63 -2.05 9.24
N GLU A 261 1.59 -1.37 8.76
CA GLU A 261 0.33 -2.00 8.33
C GLU A 261 -0.12 -1.41 7.01
N THR A 262 -0.60 -2.28 6.11
CA THR A 262 -1.18 -1.86 4.82
C THR A 262 -2.54 -1.21 5.06
N ALA A 263 -2.75 -0.04 4.46
CA ALA A 263 -3.98 0.72 4.51
C ALA A 263 -4.89 0.51 3.28
N ASN A 264 -4.50 -0.40 2.39
CA ASN A 264 -5.27 -0.80 1.22
C ASN A 264 -5.97 -2.15 1.40
N THR A 265 -7.16 -2.29 0.82
CA THR A 265 -7.92 -3.53 0.73
C THR A 265 -7.93 -4.08 -0.71
N GLY A 266 -8.51 -5.27 -0.88
CA GLY A 266 -8.61 -5.95 -2.19
C GLY A 266 -7.36 -6.73 -2.60
N LEU A 267 -6.44 -6.95 -1.65
CA LEU A 267 -5.24 -7.77 -1.82
C LEU A 267 -5.28 -8.95 -0.83
N ASP A 268 -4.40 -9.93 -1.01
CA ASP A 268 -4.18 -10.99 -0.01
C ASP A 268 -3.33 -10.45 1.15
N ASP A 269 -3.99 -9.96 2.19
CA ASP A 269 -3.37 -9.33 3.36
C ASP A 269 -2.29 -10.21 4.01
N ALA A 270 -2.49 -11.52 4.03
CA ALA A 270 -1.50 -12.44 4.61
C ALA A 270 -0.23 -12.50 3.77
N ARG A 271 -0.33 -12.43 2.45
CA ARG A 271 0.82 -12.41 1.54
C ARG A 271 1.52 -11.05 1.53
N VAL A 272 0.75 -9.96 1.52
CA VAL A 272 1.30 -8.59 1.58
C VAL A 272 2.05 -8.40 2.90
N ARG A 273 1.49 -8.84 4.03
CA ARG A 273 2.15 -8.80 5.34
C ARG A 273 3.41 -9.67 5.39
N ALA A 274 3.43 -10.80 4.67
CA ALA A 274 4.61 -11.66 4.60
C ALA A 274 5.78 -11.06 3.79
N LEU A 275 5.61 -9.88 3.15
CA LEU A 275 6.71 -9.13 2.53
C LEU A 275 7.59 -8.40 3.55
N GLU A 276 7.13 -8.30 4.80
CA GLU A 276 7.89 -7.74 5.92
C GLU A 276 9.10 -8.62 6.30
N PRO A 277 10.16 -8.04 6.89
CA PRO A 277 10.28 -6.65 7.35
C PRO A 277 10.57 -5.64 6.22
N TRP A 278 9.99 -4.45 6.34
CA TRP A 278 10.32 -3.31 5.48
C TRP A 278 11.55 -2.56 6.00
N PRO A 279 12.49 -2.15 5.14
CA PRO A 279 13.61 -1.28 5.54
C PRO A 279 13.13 0.18 5.61
N ALA A 280 12.27 0.49 6.58
CA ALA A 280 11.57 1.77 6.69
C ALA A 280 12.53 2.97 6.85
N GLU A 281 13.73 2.75 7.36
CA GLU A 281 14.81 3.75 7.43
C GLU A 281 15.26 4.27 6.06
N ARG A 282 14.92 3.58 4.97
CA ARG A 282 15.19 4.02 3.59
C ARG A 282 14.10 4.91 3.01
N ALA A 283 13.03 5.18 3.77
CA ALA A 283 11.99 6.10 3.32
C ALA A 283 12.54 7.52 3.21
N VAL A 284 12.11 8.22 2.18
CA VAL A 284 12.42 9.64 1.94
C VAL A 284 11.14 10.47 1.96
N PRO A 285 11.21 11.79 2.17
CA PRO A 285 10.05 12.65 2.05
C PRO A 285 9.36 12.48 0.69
N TYR A 286 8.03 12.44 0.70
CA TYR A 286 7.28 12.22 -0.53
C TYR A 286 7.49 13.33 -1.56
N THR A 287 7.84 12.93 -2.79
CA THR A 287 7.77 13.73 -4.01
C THR A 287 7.04 12.91 -5.10
N PRO A 288 6.14 13.53 -5.91
CA PRO A 288 5.38 12.80 -6.93
C PRO A 288 6.21 12.22 -8.07
N GLU A 289 7.48 12.62 -8.21
CA GLU A 289 8.39 12.02 -9.20
C GLU A 289 8.61 10.52 -8.97
N PHE A 290 8.60 10.03 -7.72
CA PHE A 290 8.80 8.61 -7.42
C PHE A 290 7.67 7.69 -7.89
N VAL A 291 6.46 8.24 -8.07
CA VAL A 291 5.31 7.48 -8.56
C VAL A 291 5.08 7.69 -10.07
N ALA A 292 5.95 8.45 -10.75
CA ALA A 292 5.88 8.65 -12.20
C ALA A 292 6.01 7.31 -12.93
N GLY A 293 4.94 6.90 -13.61
CA GLY A 293 4.87 5.62 -14.33
C GLY A 293 4.68 4.41 -13.41
N HIS A 294 4.30 4.60 -12.16
CA HIS A 294 3.90 3.50 -11.29
C HIS A 294 2.43 3.67 -10.91
N LEU A 295 1.72 2.57 -10.71
CA LEU A 295 0.37 2.64 -10.16
C LEU A 295 0.50 3.09 -8.70
N ALA A 296 -0.30 4.05 -8.25
CA ALA A 296 -0.32 4.42 -6.84
C ALA A 296 -1.75 4.46 -6.33
N ARG A 297 -1.92 4.02 -5.09
CA ARG A 297 -3.17 4.13 -4.37
C ARG A 297 -2.97 4.99 -3.13
N THR A 298 -3.99 5.75 -2.77
CA THR A 298 -4.14 6.27 -1.40
C THR A 298 -4.78 5.21 -0.51
N TYR A 299 -5.07 5.54 0.74
CA TYR A 299 -5.59 4.59 1.72
C TYR A 299 -7.10 4.33 1.56
N ASP A 300 -7.50 3.06 1.71
CA ASP A 300 -8.89 2.62 1.80
C ASP A 300 -9.41 2.73 3.24
N GLY A 301 -8.57 2.42 4.23
CA GLY A 301 -8.84 2.64 5.66
C GLY A 301 -7.90 3.69 6.25
N ASP A 302 -8.41 4.60 7.07
CA ASP A 302 -7.58 5.62 7.71
C ASP A 302 -6.68 5.07 8.84
N ALA A 303 -5.81 5.92 9.37
CA ALA A 303 -4.82 5.52 10.37
C ALA A 303 -5.44 4.96 11.67
N ALA A 304 -6.62 5.43 12.10
CA ALA A 304 -7.27 4.88 13.29
C ALA A 304 -7.90 3.52 12.99
N GLN A 305 -8.59 3.41 11.85
CA GLN A 305 -9.21 2.15 11.42
C GLN A 305 -8.19 1.04 11.24
N VAL A 306 -7.07 1.33 10.56
CA VAL A 306 -5.98 0.37 10.33
C VAL A 306 -5.31 -0.02 11.64
N PHE A 307 -5.11 0.94 12.55
CA PHE A 307 -4.54 0.65 13.86
C PHE A 307 -5.39 -0.33 14.66
N GLU A 308 -6.69 -0.07 14.78
CA GLU A 308 -7.60 -0.92 15.56
C GLU A 308 -7.75 -2.32 14.95
N ALA A 309 -7.88 -2.39 13.62
CA ALA A 309 -8.12 -3.67 12.94
C ALA A 309 -6.87 -4.55 12.82
N GLN A 310 -5.68 -3.95 12.69
CA GLN A 310 -4.47 -4.69 12.32
C GLN A 310 -3.31 -4.51 13.31
N ALA A 311 -2.95 -3.27 13.64
CA ALA A 311 -1.77 -2.98 14.47
C ALA A 311 -1.99 -3.40 15.93
N ARG A 312 -3.12 -3.02 16.55
CA ARG A 312 -3.44 -3.30 17.96
C ARG A 312 -3.40 -4.81 18.27
N PRO A 313 -4.01 -5.71 17.47
CA PRO A 313 -3.88 -7.16 17.69
C PRO A 313 -2.45 -7.71 17.60
N ARG A 314 -1.56 -7.10 16.80
CA ARG A 314 -0.13 -7.48 16.78
C ARG A 314 0.59 -6.98 18.02
N ILE A 315 0.37 -5.72 18.40
CA ILE A 315 0.97 -5.14 19.61
C ILE A 315 0.55 -5.95 20.82
N ASN A 316 -0.73 -6.31 20.94
CA ASN A 316 -1.23 -7.14 22.04
C ASN A 316 -0.53 -8.52 22.10
N ARG A 317 -0.23 -9.15 20.95
CA ARG A 317 0.55 -10.40 20.92
C ARG A 317 2.01 -10.20 21.33
N ILE A 318 2.62 -9.08 20.95
CA ILE A 318 3.98 -8.72 21.38
C ILE A 318 3.99 -8.56 22.91
N VAL A 319 3.07 -7.77 23.45
CA VAL A 319 2.89 -7.55 24.89
C VAL A 319 2.62 -8.87 25.62
N GLU A 320 1.75 -9.74 25.10
CA GLU A 320 1.47 -11.06 25.69
C GLU A 320 2.75 -11.90 25.78
N ASN A 321 3.57 -11.91 24.73
CA ASN A 321 4.85 -12.63 24.73
C ASN A 321 5.86 -12.00 25.71
N THR A 322 5.88 -10.67 25.85
CA THR A 322 6.70 -9.98 26.85
C THR A 322 6.26 -10.35 28.27
N VAL A 323 4.95 -10.35 28.56
CA VAL A 323 4.39 -10.81 29.85
C VAL A 323 4.75 -12.26 30.14
N ARG A 324 4.63 -13.18 29.17
CA ARG A 324 5.04 -14.58 29.36
C ARG A 324 6.53 -14.70 29.68
N ARG A 325 7.38 -13.94 28.99
CA ARG A 325 8.82 -13.93 29.28
C ARG A 325 9.13 -13.38 30.68
N ASP A 326 8.41 -12.35 31.11
CA ASP A 326 8.56 -11.77 32.45
C ASP A 326 8.10 -12.72 33.57
N ILE A 327 7.00 -13.46 33.37
CA ILE A 327 6.56 -14.54 34.29
C ILE A 327 7.64 -15.63 34.43
N GLY A 328 8.27 -16.03 33.32
CA GLY A 328 9.31 -17.06 33.28
C GLY A 328 8.80 -18.48 33.58
N GLY A 329 9.71 -19.40 33.88
CA GLY A 329 9.42 -20.82 34.10
C GLY A 329 9.23 -21.63 32.82
N ASP A 330 8.82 -22.89 32.97
CA ASP A 330 8.62 -23.85 31.89
C ASP A 330 7.26 -23.72 31.20
N GLU A 331 6.27 -23.19 31.92
CA GLU A 331 4.93 -22.89 31.44
C GLU A 331 4.41 -21.59 32.07
N GLN A 332 3.55 -20.88 31.36
CA GLN A 332 2.97 -19.61 31.83
C GLN A 332 1.46 -19.59 31.67
N ARG A 333 0.77 -19.11 32.70
CA ARG A 333 -0.67 -18.77 32.64
C ARG A 333 -0.83 -17.30 32.92
N ILE A 334 -1.47 -16.57 32.02
CA ILE A 334 -1.84 -15.17 32.22
C ILE A 334 -3.31 -15.15 32.65
N HIS A 335 -3.58 -14.65 33.85
CA HIS A 335 -4.95 -14.54 34.40
C HIS A 335 -5.55 -13.17 34.08
N ARG A 336 -4.75 -12.11 34.16
CA ARG A 336 -5.14 -10.74 33.83
C ARG A 336 -4.00 -10.04 33.12
N MET A 337 -4.33 -9.28 32.09
CA MET A 337 -3.42 -8.40 31.37
C MET A 337 -4.16 -7.12 31.03
N ASN A 338 -3.62 -5.96 31.42
CA ASN A 338 -4.25 -4.65 31.19
C ASN A 338 -3.28 -3.72 30.45
N PRO A 339 -3.19 -3.82 29.11
CA PRO A 339 -2.32 -2.96 28.32
C PRO A 339 -2.90 -1.54 28.22
N VAL A 340 -2.10 -0.54 28.57
CA VAL A 340 -2.41 0.88 28.47
C VAL A 340 -1.47 1.51 27.45
N PHE A 341 -2.04 2.03 26.37
CA PHE A 341 -1.31 2.73 25.32
C PHE A 341 -1.12 4.19 25.75
N GLN A 342 0.11 4.57 26.08
CA GLN A 342 0.43 5.92 26.55
C GLN A 342 0.53 6.91 25.37
N SER A 343 1.17 6.49 24.29
CA SER A 343 1.22 7.23 23.03
C SER A 343 1.06 6.27 21.86
N ILE A 344 0.44 6.77 20.80
CA ILE A 344 0.35 6.10 19.50
C ILE A 344 0.60 7.19 18.47
N ASP A 345 1.73 7.08 17.80
CA ASP A 345 2.15 7.97 16.74
C ASP A 345 2.22 7.18 15.43
N PHE A 346 2.07 7.87 14.30
CA PHE A 346 2.11 7.23 12.99
C PHE A 346 2.74 8.12 11.92
N VAL A 347 3.25 7.47 10.88
CA VAL A 347 3.68 8.11 9.63
C VAL A 347 2.92 7.49 8.47
N TYR A 348 2.43 8.31 7.53
CA TYR A 348 1.82 7.83 6.29
C TYR A 348 2.87 7.67 5.18
N LEU A 349 3.09 6.42 4.75
CA LEU A 349 4.09 6.02 3.77
C LEU A 349 3.45 5.41 2.51
N LEU A 350 4.08 5.64 1.36
CA LEU A 350 3.90 4.80 0.18
C LEU A 350 5.01 3.75 0.07
N MET A 351 4.63 2.48 -0.03
CA MET A 351 5.57 1.36 -0.16
C MET A 351 5.42 0.66 -1.52
N PRO A 352 6.53 0.40 -2.23
CA PRO A 352 6.48 -0.18 -3.56
C PRO A 352 6.38 -1.71 -3.51
N VAL A 353 5.46 -2.25 -4.29
CA VAL A 353 5.26 -3.69 -4.48
C VAL A 353 5.12 -3.97 -5.98
N TRP A 354 5.81 -4.99 -6.49
CA TRP A 354 5.48 -5.54 -7.80
C TRP A 354 4.37 -6.58 -7.64
N LEU A 355 3.31 -6.45 -8.44
CA LEU A 355 2.16 -7.32 -8.44
C LEU A 355 2.05 -8.04 -9.78
N LEU A 356 2.14 -9.37 -9.74
CA LEU A 356 1.73 -10.25 -10.82
C LEU A 356 0.37 -10.85 -10.49
N THR A 357 -0.59 -10.69 -11.39
CA THR A 357 -1.88 -11.39 -11.32
C THR A 357 -2.02 -12.33 -12.50
N VAL A 358 -2.26 -13.62 -12.23
CA VAL A 358 -2.49 -14.66 -13.24
C VAL A 358 -3.87 -15.26 -13.02
N THR A 359 -4.70 -15.27 -14.05
CA THR A 359 -5.98 -15.98 -14.00
C THR A 359 -5.78 -17.45 -14.35
N PHE A 360 -6.14 -18.36 -13.45
CA PHE A 360 -6.11 -19.80 -13.67
C PHE A 360 -7.41 -20.43 -13.20
N ALA A 361 -8.05 -21.24 -14.04
CA ALA A 361 -9.37 -21.85 -13.76
C ALA A 361 -10.41 -20.83 -13.26
N ASN A 362 -10.54 -19.68 -13.96
CA ASN A 362 -11.43 -18.56 -13.62
C ASN A 362 -11.21 -17.95 -12.22
N ARG A 363 -10.03 -18.13 -11.63
CA ARG A 363 -9.65 -17.49 -10.35
C ARG A 363 -8.35 -16.71 -10.49
N PRO A 364 -8.26 -15.49 -9.96
CA PRO A 364 -7.02 -14.74 -9.95
C PRO A 364 -6.08 -15.31 -8.88
N PHE A 365 -4.81 -15.49 -9.24
CA PHE A 365 -3.72 -15.80 -8.33
C PHE A 365 -2.74 -14.65 -8.35
N GLN A 366 -2.42 -14.13 -7.17
CA GLN A 366 -1.53 -12.99 -7.01
C GLN A 366 -0.18 -13.41 -6.46
N VAL A 367 0.87 -12.83 -7.03
CA VAL A 367 2.25 -12.92 -6.54
C VAL A 367 2.77 -11.50 -6.37
N PHE A 368 3.31 -11.23 -5.19
CA PHE A 368 3.83 -9.95 -4.76
C PHE A 368 5.34 -10.03 -4.60
N VAL A 369 6.04 -8.99 -5.00
CA VAL A 369 7.48 -8.81 -4.73
C VAL A 369 7.67 -7.52 -3.97
N ASN A 370 8.38 -7.58 -2.85
CA ASN A 370 8.80 -6.40 -2.12
C ASN A 370 9.69 -5.54 -3.05
N GLY A 371 9.27 -4.31 -3.34
CA GLY A 371 9.93 -3.43 -4.29
C GLY A 371 11.30 -2.91 -3.84
N VAL A 372 11.72 -3.23 -2.61
CA VAL A 372 13.04 -2.87 -2.07
C VAL A 372 13.91 -4.07 -1.80
N THR A 373 13.39 -5.10 -1.13
CA THR A 373 14.19 -6.28 -0.75
C THR A 373 14.21 -7.36 -1.83
N GLY A 374 13.22 -7.37 -2.72
CA GLY A 374 13.04 -8.43 -3.72
C GLY A 374 12.37 -9.70 -3.18
N GLU A 375 11.97 -9.73 -1.91
CA GLU A 375 11.25 -10.84 -1.28
C GLU A 375 9.94 -11.16 -2.03
N VAL A 376 9.66 -12.45 -2.26
CA VAL A 376 8.53 -12.90 -3.10
C VAL A 376 7.51 -13.72 -2.31
N GLN A 377 6.29 -13.20 -2.21
CA GLN A 377 5.17 -13.85 -1.54
C GLN A 377 4.00 -13.99 -2.50
N GLY A 378 3.40 -15.17 -2.60
CA GLY A 378 2.33 -15.36 -3.58
C GLY A 378 1.49 -16.60 -3.36
N GLN A 379 0.35 -16.60 -4.02
CA GLN A 379 -0.51 -17.76 -4.15
C GLN A 379 -0.04 -18.64 -5.30
N ARG A 380 -0.32 -19.94 -5.20
CA ARG A 380 -0.10 -20.88 -6.30
C ARG A 380 -1.31 -21.81 -6.44
N PRO A 381 -1.72 -22.17 -7.66
CA PRO A 381 -2.60 -23.29 -7.86
C PRO A 381 -1.87 -24.59 -7.56
N TRP A 382 -2.60 -25.59 -7.07
CA TRP A 382 -2.09 -26.92 -6.78
C TRP A 382 -2.45 -27.87 -7.92
N SER A 383 -1.49 -28.67 -8.37
CA SER A 383 -1.72 -29.71 -9.36
C SER A 383 -2.24 -30.98 -8.70
N ALA A 384 -3.53 -31.25 -8.83
CA ALA A 384 -4.17 -32.45 -8.30
C ALA A 384 -3.45 -33.72 -8.78
N ILE A 385 -3.12 -33.80 -10.08
CA ILE A 385 -2.40 -34.96 -10.67
C ILE A 385 -1.05 -35.18 -9.97
N LYS A 386 -0.25 -34.13 -9.76
CA LYS A 386 1.05 -34.27 -9.07
C LYS A 386 0.89 -34.72 -7.62
N ILE A 387 -0.13 -34.22 -6.92
CA ILE A 387 -0.43 -34.62 -5.55
C ILE A 387 -0.87 -36.08 -5.51
N THR A 388 -1.80 -36.50 -6.37
CA THR A 388 -2.28 -37.88 -6.44
C THR A 388 -1.13 -38.86 -6.74
N VAL A 389 -0.27 -38.53 -7.71
CA VAL A 389 0.90 -39.36 -8.03
C VAL A 389 1.86 -39.44 -6.84
N ALA A 390 2.14 -38.33 -6.14
CA ALA A 390 3.01 -38.33 -4.97
C ALA A 390 2.44 -39.18 -3.82
N VAL A 391 1.13 -39.10 -3.59
CA VAL A 391 0.44 -39.92 -2.57
C VAL A 391 0.50 -41.41 -2.92
N LEU A 392 0.22 -41.78 -4.18
CA LEU A 392 0.29 -43.17 -4.62
C LEU A 392 1.72 -43.75 -4.52
N LEU A 393 2.74 -42.98 -4.91
CA LEU A 393 4.14 -43.38 -4.74
C LEU A 393 4.50 -43.55 -3.25
N GLY A 394 4.06 -42.64 -2.39
CA GLY A 394 4.26 -42.76 -0.94
C GLY A 394 3.64 -44.03 -0.36
N LEU A 395 2.40 -44.36 -0.76
CA LEU A 395 1.73 -45.59 -0.34
C LEU A 395 2.46 -46.85 -0.82
N LEU A 396 2.97 -46.86 -2.06
CA LEU A 396 3.75 -47.98 -2.59
C LEU A 396 5.06 -48.20 -1.81
N VAL A 397 5.76 -47.12 -1.44
CA VAL A 397 6.98 -47.22 -0.62
C VAL A 397 6.69 -47.80 0.76
N VAL A 398 5.60 -47.34 1.41
CA VAL A 398 5.17 -47.89 2.71
C VAL A 398 4.80 -49.37 2.58
N ALA A 399 4.00 -49.73 1.57
CA ALA A 399 3.60 -51.11 1.33
C ALA A 399 4.80 -52.04 1.07
N GLY A 400 5.75 -51.59 0.24
CA GLY A 400 7.00 -52.33 -0.01
C GLY A 400 7.88 -52.47 1.23
N GLY A 401 7.98 -51.41 2.05
CA GLY A 401 8.71 -51.46 3.31
C GLY A 401 8.10 -52.43 4.33
N VAL A 402 6.76 -52.42 4.46
CA VAL A 402 6.02 -53.37 5.30
C VAL A 402 6.22 -54.80 4.79
N TYR A 403 6.15 -55.01 3.47
CA TYR A 403 6.37 -56.33 2.87
C TYR A 403 7.78 -56.87 3.17
N LEU A 404 8.82 -56.06 2.97
CA LEU A 404 10.21 -56.44 3.29
C LEU A 404 10.43 -56.70 4.78
N TYR A 405 9.79 -55.91 5.65
CA TYR A 405 9.81 -56.11 7.10
C TYR A 405 9.10 -57.41 7.53
N MET A 406 7.96 -57.72 6.92
CA MET A 406 7.28 -59.00 7.16
C MET A 406 8.11 -60.19 6.69
N GLN A 407 8.81 -60.05 5.55
CA GLN A 407 9.68 -61.10 5.01
C GLN A 407 10.91 -61.34 5.90
N SER A 408 11.45 -60.32 6.57
CA SER A 408 12.58 -60.49 7.49
C SER A 408 12.19 -61.12 8.82
N GLN A 409 10.94 -60.99 9.28
CA GLN A 409 10.44 -61.65 10.49
C GLN A 409 9.98 -63.10 10.27
N GLY A 410 9.62 -63.49 9.05
CA GLY A 410 9.18 -64.86 8.73
C GLY A 410 10.30 -65.86 8.45
N GLY A 411 11.58 -65.46 8.57
CA GLY A 411 12.76 -66.24 8.19
C GLY A 411 13.55 -66.87 9.34
N SER A 412 13.01 -66.92 10.57
CA SER A 412 13.62 -67.54 11.75
C SER A 412 12.97 -68.87 12.13
#